data_AF-A0A402AC64-F1
#
_entry.id   AF-A0A402AC64-F1
#
_cell.length_a   1.000
_cell.length_b   1.000
_cell.length_c   1.000
_cell.angle_alpha   90.00
_cell.angle_beta   90.00
_cell.angle_gamma   90.00
#
_symmetry.space_group_name_H-M   'P 1'
#
loop_
_entity.id
_entity.type
_entity.pdbx_description
1 polymer ?
#
loop_
_entity_poly.entity_id
_entity_poly.type
_entity_poly.pdbx_seq_one_letter_code
_entity_poly.pdbx_strand_id
1 'polypeptide(L)' 'MQVLYPRCCGLDIHKKTVVACVLLTDLDGAIRRFVRTFGTMTADLLSLGDWLRLHEVTHVAM' A
#
# COMPACT_ATOMS: atom_id res chain seq x y z
N MET A 1 -4.65 -20.83 7.06
CA MET A 1 -4.81 -19.37 7.03
C MET A 1 -5.30 -19.00 5.64
N GLN A 2 -6.42 -18.28 5.52
CA GLN A 2 -7.02 -17.90 4.24
C GLN A 2 -6.69 -16.44 3.91
N VAL A 3 -6.27 -16.16 2.68
CA VAL A 3 -6.06 -14.79 2.19
C VAL A 3 -7.40 -14.19 1.78
N LEU A 4 -7.81 -13.12 2.44
CA LEU A 4 -9.06 -12.41 2.14
C LEU A 4 -8.86 -11.28 1.12
N TYR A 5 -7.72 -10.58 1.20
CA TYR A 5 -7.38 -9.47 0.32
C TYR A 5 -6.03 -9.73 -0.35
N PRO A 6 -5.99 -10.22 -1.60
CA PRO A 6 -4.73 -10.55 -2.27
C PRO A 6 -3.93 -9.31 -2.67
N ARG A 7 -4.53 -8.12 -2.69
CA ARG A 7 -3.86 -6.85 -3.03
C ARG A 7 -4.28 -5.77 -2.04
N CYS A 8 -3.50 -5.61 -0.98
CA CYS A 8 -3.81 -4.70 0.11
C CYS A 8 -2.61 -3.81 0.47
N CYS A 9 -2.88 -2.74 1.21
CA CYS A 9 -1.84 -1.88 1.74
C CYS A 9 -2.11 -1.51 3.21
N GLY A 10 -1.07 -1.57 4.04
CA GLY A 10 -1.06 -0.93 5.36
C GLY A 10 -0.43 0.46 5.27
N LEU A 11 -1.06 1.45 5.88
CA LEU A 11 -0.53 2.81 6.01
C LEU A 11 -0.20 3.11 7.46
N ASP A 12 1.04 3.53 7.72
CA ASP A 12 1.46 4.11 8.99
C ASP A 12 1.63 5.62 8.80
N ILE A 13 0.72 6.40 9.39
CA ILE A 13 0.59 7.85 9.19
C ILE A 13 1.17 8.59 10.38
N HIS A 14 2.20 9.40 10.13
CA HIS A 14 2.79 10.33 11.08
C HIS A 14 2.58 11.78 10.65
N LYS A 15 2.94 12.76 11.49
CA LYS A 15 2.72 14.19 11.22
C LYS A 15 3.25 14.68 9.86
N LYS A 16 4.39 14.15 9.40
CA LYS A 16 5.05 14.60 8.16
C LYS A 16 5.17 13.52 7.08
N THR A 17 4.86 12.27 7.42
CA THR A 17 5.17 11.12 6.55
C THR A 17 4.06 10.09 6.61
N VAL A 18 3.85 9.41 5.48
CA VAL A 18 3.02 8.21 5.39
C VAL A 18 3.92 7.07 4.91
N VAL A 19 4.07 6.02 5.69
CA VAL A 19 4.76 4.79 5.25
C VAL A 19 3.71 3.82 4.73
N ALA A 20 3.78 3.51 3.44
CA ALA A 20 2.86 2.59 2.79
C ALA A 20 3.55 1.24 2.55
N CYS A 21 2.91 0.16 2.99
CA CYS A 21 3.36 -1.21 2.77
C CYS A 21 2.32 -1.96 1.93
N VAL A 22 2.62 -2.23 0.67
CA VAL A 22 1.78 -3.01 -0.24
C VAL A 22 2.15 -4.49 -0.12
N LEU A 23 1.13 -5.34 0.00
CA LEU A 23 1.23 -6.79 -0.07
C LEU A 23 0.40 -7.29 -1.25
N LEU A 24 1.08 -7.97 -2.17
CA LEU A 24 0.47 -8.66 -3.30
C LEU A 24 0.69 -10.17 -3.12
N THR A 25 -0.39 -10.93 -3.09
CA THR A 25 -0.35 -12.39 -3.04
C THR A 25 -0.74 -12.94 -4.41
N ASP A 26 0.19 -13.67 -5.02
CA ASP A 26 -0.02 -14.34 -6.30
C ASP A 26 -0.82 -15.65 -6.12
N LEU A 27 -1.29 -16.25 -7.21
CA LEU A 27 -2.17 -17.44 -7.16
C LEU A 27 -1.53 -18.68 -6.54
N ASP A 28 -0.20 -18.77 -6.59
CA ASP A 28 0.61 -19.82 -5.96
C ASP A 28 0.89 -19.56 -4.47
N GLY A 29 0.40 -18.44 -3.94
CA GLY A 29 0.60 -18.01 -2.56
C GLY A 29 1.90 -17.24 -2.33
N ALA A 30 2.69 -16.96 -3.37
CA ALA A 30 3.87 -16.12 -3.24
C ALA A 30 3.46 -14.68 -2.87
N ILE A 31 4.20 -14.08 -1.93
CA ILE A 31 3.92 -12.71 -1.45
C ILE A 31 5.01 -11.77 -1.92
N ARG A 32 4.61 -10.71 -2.62
CA ARG A 32 5.46 -9.57 -2.97
C ARG A 32 5.14 -8.39 -2.07
N ARG A 33 6.17 -7.83 -1.45
CA ARG A 33 6.05 -6.71 -0.52
C ARG A 33 6.79 -5.49 -1.07
N PHE A 34 6.10 -4.35 -1.09
CA PHE A 34 6.68 -3.06 -1.45
C PHE A 34 6.48 -2.06 -0.33
N VAL A 35 7.54 -1.39 0.10
CA VAL A 35 7.46 -0.35 1.12
C VAL A 35 7.96 0.95 0.53
N ARG A 36 7.17 2.02 0.70
CA ARG A 36 7.55 3.36 0.25
C ARG A 36 7.03 4.41 1.21
N THR A 37 7.85 5.41 1.49
CA THR A 37 7.48 6.57 2.31
C THR A 37 7.09 7.74 1.42
N PHE A 38 6.02 8.42 1.80
CA PHE A 38 5.48 9.63 1.17
C PHE A 38 5.39 10.75 2.20
N GLY A 39 5.29 12.00 1.74
CA GLY A 39 4.91 13.14 2.59
C GLY A 39 3.41 13.22 2.85
N THR A 40 3.00 14.21 3.65
CA THR A 40 1.58 14.48 3.99
C THR A 40 0.99 15.69 3.27
N MET A 41 1.75 16.31 2.34
CA MET A 41 1.23 17.40 1.50
C MET A 41 0.47 16.83 0.30
N THR A 42 -0.41 17.62 -0.30
CA THR A 42 -1.31 17.17 -1.38
C THR A 42 -0.60 16.46 -2.53
N ALA A 43 0.54 16.97 -3.00
CA ALA A 43 1.30 16.34 -4.08
C ALA A 43 1.84 14.95 -3.71
N ASP A 44 2.26 14.77 -2.45
CA ASP A 44 2.73 13.49 -1.94
C ASP A 44 1.58 12.48 -1.80
N LEU A 45 0.43 12.94 -1.32
CA LEU A 45 -0.77 12.09 -1.18
C LEU A 45 -1.34 11.67 -2.54
N LEU A 46 -1.28 12.55 -3.55
CA LEU A 46 -1.60 12.18 -4.93
C LEU A 46 -0.62 11.13 -5.45
N SER A 47 0.69 11.32 -5.21
CA SER A 47 1.72 10.34 -5.59
C SER A 47 1.54 8.99 -4.89
N LEU A 48 1.11 8.98 -3.62
CA LEU A 48 0.71 7.77 -2.90
C LEU A 48 -0.49 7.11 -3.60
N GLY A 49 -1.53 7.87 -3.92
CA GLY A 49 -2.71 7.37 -4.63
C GLY A 49 -2.36 6.72 -5.97
N ASP A 50 -1.52 7.36 -6.77
CA ASP A 50 -1.07 6.82 -8.05
C ASP A 50 -0.22 5.56 -7.88
N TRP A 51 0.60 5.52 -6.83
CA TRP A 51 1.40 4.34 -6.52
C TRP A 51 0.55 3.14 -6.05
N LEU A 52 -0.50 3.39 -5.25
CA LEU A 52 -1.45 2.35 -4.86
C LEU A 52 -2.23 1.80 -6.06
N ARG A 53 -2.63 2.68 -7.00
CA ARG A 53 -3.28 2.29 -8.26
C ARG A 53 -2.36 1.46 -9.15
N LEU A 54 -1.09 1.83 -9.27
CA LEU A 54 -0.08 1.08 -10.04
C LEU A 54 0.04 -0.37 -9.55
N HIS A 55 -0.07 -0.59 -8.24
CA HIS A 55 -0.07 -1.93 -7.64
C HIS A 55 -1.45 -2.59 -7.61
N GLU A 56 -2.47 -1.95 -8.14
CA GLU A 56 -3.87 -2.41 -8.13
C GLU A 56 -4.35 -2.76 -6.71
N VAL A 57 -3.95 -1.95 -5.73
CA VAL A 57 -4.40 -2.11 -4.33
C VAL A 57 -5.90 -1.84 -4.28
N THR A 58 -6.66 -2.78 -3.72
CA THR A 58 -8.12 -2.66 -3.58
C THR A 58 -8.56 -2.31 -2.16
N HIS A 59 -7.74 -2.65 -1.17
CA HIS A 59 -8.05 -2.45 0.24
C HIS A 59 -6.88 -1.81 0.97
N VAL A 60 -7.19 -0.87 1.85
CA VAL A 60 -6.21 -0.17 2.68
C VAL A 60 -6.64 -0.27 4.14
N ALA A 61 -5.67 -0.54 5.03
CA ALA A 61 -5.82 -0.42 6.47
C ALA A 61 -4.87 0.65 7.01
N MET A 62 -5.27 1.33 8.07
CA MET A 62 -4.52 2.39 8.75
C MET A 62 -4.54 2.15 10.26
#